data_AF-A0A218QNE7-F1
#
_entry.id   AF-A0A218QNE7-F1
#
_cell.length_a   1.000
_cell.length_b   1.000
_cell.length_c   1.000
_cell.angle_alpha   90.00
_cell.angle_beta   90.00
_cell.angle_gamma   90.00
#
_symmetry.space_group_name_H-M   'P 1'
#
loop_
_entity.id
_entity.type
_entity.pdbx_description
1 polymer ?
#
loop_
_entity_poly.entity_id
_entity_poly.type
_entity_poly.pdbx_seq_one_letter_code
_entity_poly.pdbx_strand_id
1 'polypeptide(L)'
;MKPPIQQAKEYLLHHLRTASPEVKEIVYPCLPQDIGDFRRALELVEVQQEFNRRGVKATLRTASPDGKILPDIVIATVDDVASGKLDWYFRDHPQ
;
A
#
# COMPACT_ATOMS: atom_id res chain seq x y z
N MET A 1 -23.76 7.50 1.79
CA MET A 1 -22.40 6.92 1.66
C MET A 1 -21.62 7.24 2.92
N LYS A 2 -20.75 6.33 3.40
CA LYS A 2 -19.83 6.65 4.50
C LYS A 2 -18.71 7.57 3.98
N PRO A 3 -18.16 8.48 4.81
CA PRO A 3 -16.99 9.25 4.42
C PRO A 3 -15.79 8.34 4.07
N PRO A 4 -14.94 8.72 3.10
CA PRO A 4 -13.78 7.91 2.68
C PRO A 4 -12.87 7.48 3.85
N ILE A 5 -12.56 8.39 4.77
CA ILE A 5 -11.76 8.10 5.97
C ILE A 5 -12.42 7.01 6.84
N GLN A 6 -13.75 7.03 6.97
CA GLN A 6 -14.48 6.05 7.76
C GLN A 6 -14.47 4.66 7.09
N GLN A 7 -14.50 4.61 5.76
CA GLN A 7 -14.32 3.36 5.01
C GLN A 7 -12.91 2.80 5.20
N ALA A 8 -11.88 3.64 5.07
CA ALA A 8 -10.49 3.25 5.30
C ALA A 8 -10.29 2.72 6.73
N LYS A 9 -10.85 3.40 7.73
CA LYS A 9 -10.82 2.95 9.13
C LYS A 9 -11.40 1.55 9.31
N GLU A 10 -12.61 1.31 8.80
CA GLU A 10 -13.29 0.03 8.93
C GLU A 10 -12.48 -1.10 8.28
N TYR A 11 -11.90 -0.82 7.12
CA TYR A 11 -11.02 -1.76 6.43
C TYR A 11 -9.75 -2.07 7.24
N LEU A 12 -9.05 -1.04 7.74
CA LEU A 12 -7.83 -1.20 8.55
C LEU A 12 -8.09 -2.09 9.79
N LEU A 13 -9.14 -1.77 10.54
CA LEU A 13 -9.51 -2.51 11.74
C LEU A 13 -10.00 -3.93 11.43
N HIS A 14 -10.74 -4.11 10.34
CA HIS A 14 -11.17 -5.44 9.90
C HIS A 14 -9.97 -6.32 9.54
N HIS A 15 -9.05 -5.80 8.72
CA HIS A 15 -7.85 -6.53 8.31
C HIS A 15 -6.94 -6.83 9.52
N LEU A 16 -6.80 -5.89 10.45
CA LEU A 16 -6.05 -6.14 11.69
C LEU A 16 -6.66 -7.25 12.53
N ARG A 17 -8.00 -7.35 12.61
CA ARG A 17 -8.67 -8.43 13.36
C ARG A 17 -8.49 -9.80 12.72
N THR A 18 -8.49 -9.89 11.39
CA THR A 18 -8.37 -11.14 10.65
C THR A 18 -6.93 -11.57 10.40
N ALA A 19 -5.95 -10.67 10.53
CA ALA A 19 -4.53 -11.00 10.42
C ALA A 19 -4.12 -12.05 11.47
N SER A 20 -3.19 -12.95 11.13
CA SER A 20 -2.67 -13.93 12.08
C SER A 20 -2.03 -13.23 13.31
N PRO A 21 -2.10 -13.80 14.52
CA PRO A 21 -1.46 -13.23 15.72
C PRO A 21 0.06 -13.06 15.61
N GLU A 22 0.71 -13.78 14.70
CA GLU A 22 2.16 -13.74 14.48
C GLU A 22 2.62 -12.58 13.58
N VAL A 23 1.67 -11.93 12.90
CA VAL A 23 1.96 -10.81 12.01
C VAL A 23 2.45 -9.62 12.83
N LYS A 24 3.65 -9.11 12.51
CA LYS A 24 4.25 -7.93 13.15
C LYS A 24 4.10 -6.65 12.33
N GLU A 25 3.83 -6.79 11.04
CA GLU A 25 3.66 -5.67 10.12
C GLU A 25 2.62 -6.03 9.05
N ILE A 26 1.72 -5.09 8.77
CA ILE A 26 0.77 -5.17 7.66
C ILE A 26 1.10 -4.06 6.67
N VAL A 27 1.36 -4.46 5.43
CA VAL A 27 1.53 -3.54 4.31
C VAL A 27 0.17 -3.36 3.64
N TYR A 28 -0.31 -2.13 3.58
CA TYR A 28 -1.55 -1.76 2.94
C TYR A 28 -1.26 -1.16 1.56
N PRO A 29 -1.54 -1.90 0.47
CA PRO A 29 -1.52 -1.34 -0.86
C PRO A 29 -2.72 -0.39 -1.02
N CYS A 30 -2.45 0.85 -1.41
CA CYS A 30 -3.46 1.89 -1.62
C CYS A 30 -3.27 2.51 -3.00
N LEU A 31 -4.36 2.82 -3.69
CA LEU A 31 -4.26 3.63 -4.89
C LEU A 31 -3.76 5.05 -4.52
N PRO A 32 -3.07 5.76 -5.44
CA PRO A 32 -2.53 7.09 -5.15
C PRO A 32 -3.60 8.09 -4.65
N GLN A 33 -4.83 8.00 -5.15
CA GLN A 33 -5.94 8.86 -4.71
C GLN A 33 -6.42 8.56 -3.28
N ASP A 34 -6.27 7.33 -2.79
CA ASP A 34 -6.84 6.88 -1.51
C ASP A 34 -5.82 6.95 -0.36
N ILE A 35 -4.54 7.11 -0.66
CA ILE A 35 -3.46 7.09 0.34
C ILE A 35 -3.64 8.17 1.42
N GLY A 36 -4.24 9.31 1.06
CA GLY A 36 -4.52 10.40 2.00
C GLY A 36 -5.56 9.99 3.04
N ASP A 37 -6.61 9.30 2.63
CA ASP A 37 -7.66 8.84 3.53
C ASP A 37 -7.17 7.71 4.44
N PHE A 38 -6.38 6.78 3.90
CA PHE A 38 -5.73 5.73 4.68
C PHE A 38 -4.74 6.29 5.71
N ARG A 39 -3.96 7.31 5.34
CA ARG A 39 -3.03 7.98 6.27
C ARG A 39 -3.79 8.63 7.42
N ARG A 40 -4.84 9.40 7.11
CA ARG A 40 -5.71 10.01 8.14
C ARG A 40 -6.39 8.97 9.00
N ALA A 41 -6.81 7.84 8.44
CA ALA A 41 -7.43 6.75 9.20
C ALA A 41 -6.44 6.10 10.17
N LEU A 42 -5.17 5.91 9.79
CA LEU A 42 -4.11 5.43 10.70
C LEU A 42 -3.76 6.42 11.82
N GLU A 43 -4.04 7.70 11.63
CA GLU A 43 -3.87 8.75 12.65
C GLU A 43 -5.01 8.79 13.66
N LEU A 44 -6.12 8.09 13.43
CA LEU A 44 -7.23 8.03 14.37
C LEU A 44 -6.83 7.30 15.65
N VAL A 45 -7.21 7.87 16.79
CA VAL A 45 -6.86 7.35 18.12
C VAL A 45 -7.32 5.90 18.29
N GLU A 46 -8.54 5.56 17.88
CA GLU A 46 -9.03 4.18 17.98
C GLU A 46 -8.22 3.18 17.15
N VAL A 47 -7.70 3.61 16.01
CA VAL A 47 -6.88 2.77 15.11
C VAL A 47 -5.51 2.58 15.74
N GLN A 48 -4.85 3.65 16.16
CA GLN A 48 -3.55 3.58 16.82
C GLN A 48 -3.58 2.70 18.07
N GLN A 49 -4.61 2.83 18.90
CA GLN A 49 -4.78 2.00 20.09
C GLN A 49 -4.85 0.51 19.74
N GLU A 50 -5.59 0.15 18.69
CA GLU A 50 -5.75 -1.26 18.31
C GLU A 50 -4.47 -1.86 17.71
N PHE A 51 -3.77 -1.11 16.86
CA PHE A 51 -2.47 -1.52 16.32
C PHE A 51 -1.42 -1.67 17.43
N ASN A 52 -1.36 -0.71 18.35
CA ASN A 52 -0.45 -0.75 19.50
C ASN A 52 -0.77 -1.92 20.45
N ARG A 53 -2.06 -2.16 20.73
CA ARG A 53 -2.52 -3.29 21.55
C ARG A 53 -2.07 -4.63 20.97
N ARG A 54 -2.05 -4.75 19.65
CA ARG A 54 -1.63 -5.96 18.94
C ARG A 54 -0.12 -6.01 18.66
N GLY A 55 0.61 -4.92 18.89
CA GLY A 55 2.03 -4.82 18.57
C GLY A 55 2.33 -4.91 17.07
N VAL A 56 1.39 -4.47 16.23
CA VAL A 56 1.50 -4.56 14.76
C VAL A 56 1.82 -3.19 14.18
N LYS A 57 2.77 -3.13 13.26
CA LYS A 57 3.06 -1.94 12.46
C LYS A 57 2.19 -1.89 11.20
N ALA A 58 1.74 -0.70 10.82
CA ALA A 58 1.05 -0.48 9.56
C ALA A 58 1.94 0.33 8.61
N THR A 59 2.12 -0.15 7.39
CA THR A 59 2.87 0.55 6.35
C THR A 59 1.96 0.77 5.16
N LEU A 60 1.78 2.03 4.74
CA LEU A 60 1.07 2.36 3.51
C LEU A 60 2.03 2.29 2.33
N ARG A 61 1.62 1.66 1.24
CA ARG A 61 2.34 1.64 -0.02
C ARG A 61 1.38 2.01 -1.14
N THR A 62 1.83 2.88 -2.04
CA THR A 62 1.08 3.13 -3.26
C THR A 62 1.10 1.88 -4.11
N ALA A 63 -0.05 1.53 -4.68
CA ALA A 63 -0.17 0.46 -5.65
C ALA A 63 -0.85 0.97 -6.91
N SER A 64 -0.49 0.39 -8.05
CA SER A 64 -1.19 0.61 -9.32
C SER A 64 -2.60 -0.03 -9.29
N PRO A 65 -3.49 0.32 -10.23
CA PRO A 65 -4.83 -0.27 -10.33
C PRO A 65 -4.85 -1.79 -10.48
N ASP A 66 -3.79 -2.39 -11.03
CA ASP A 66 -3.58 -3.85 -11.12
C ASP A 66 -2.99 -4.47 -9.83
N GLY A 67 -2.82 -3.67 -8.77
CA GLY A 67 -2.44 -4.13 -7.43
C GLY A 67 -0.93 -4.28 -7.20
N LYS A 68 -0.07 -3.82 -8.11
CA LYS A 68 1.38 -3.86 -7.94
C LYS A 68 1.85 -2.71 -7.05
N ILE A 69 2.68 -3.00 -6.05
CA ILE A 69 3.22 -1.99 -5.14
C ILE A 69 4.27 -1.15 -5.85
N LEU A 70 3.99 0.14 -5.99
CA LEU A 70 4.90 1.11 -6.60
C LEU A 70 5.94 1.63 -5.58
N PRO A 71 7.18 1.92 -6.01
CA PRO A 71 7.68 1.71 -7.38
C PRO A 71 7.97 0.23 -7.64
N ASP A 72 7.54 -0.28 -8.80
CA ASP A 72 8.04 -1.54 -9.33
C ASP A 72 9.54 -1.35 -9.60
N ILE A 73 10.40 -1.94 -8.76
CA ILE A 73 11.84 -1.84 -8.96
C ILE A 73 12.19 -2.66 -10.21
N VAL A 74 12.49 -1.95 -11.30
CA VAL A 74 12.98 -2.57 -12.54
C VAL A 74 14.49 -2.76 -12.41
N ILE A 75 14.94 -4.01 -12.19
CA ILE A 75 16.36 -4.36 -12.26
C ILE A 75 16.66 -4.71 -13.73
N ALA A 76 17.51 -3.90 -14.36
CA ALA A 76 17.91 -4.09 -15.74
C ALA A 76 19.42 -4.20 -15.89
N THR A 77 19.86 -5.00 -16.85
CA THR A 77 21.27 -5.12 -17.22
C THR A 77 21.67 -4.03 -18.21
N VAL A 78 22.98 -3.86 -18.44
CA VAL A 78 23.50 -2.94 -19.46
C VAL A 78 22.97 -3.28 -20.85
N ASP A 79 22.81 -4.58 -21.14
CA ASP A 79 22.26 -5.05 -22.42
C ASP A 79 20.78 -4.70 -22.60
N ASP A 80 19.98 -4.75 -21.52
CA ASP A 80 18.55 -4.37 -21.57
C ASP A 80 18.37 -2.87 -21.87
N VAL A 81 19.31 -2.03 -21.44
CA VAL A 81 19.37 -0.60 -21.78
C VAL A 81 19.79 -0.42 -23.23
N ALA A 82 20.88 -1.06 -23.64
CA ALA A 82 21.41 -0.96 -24.99
C ALA A 82 20.43 -1.48 -26.06
N SER A 83 19.61 -2.46 -25.72
CA SER A 83 18.60 -3.04 -26.61
C SER A 83 17.28 -2.25 -26.63
N GLY A 84 17.14 -1.16 -25.86
CA GLY A 84 15.91 -0.38 -25.74
C GLY A 84 14.75 -1.10 -25.05
N LYS A 85 15.00 -2.25 -24.44
CA LYS A 85 13.95 -3.05 -23.77
C LYS A 85 13.40 -2.32 -22.55
N LEU A 86 14.24 -1.52 -21.90
CA LEU A 86 13.82 -0.61 -20.83
C LEU A 86 12.84 0.46 -21.32
N ASP A 87 13.09 1.05 -22.50
CA ASP A 87 12.24 2.07 -23.09
C ASP A 87 10.86 1.52 -23.48
N TRP A 88 10.84 0.29 -24.03
CA TRP A 88 9.60 -0.45 -24.27
C TRP A 88 8.82 -0.69 -22.98
N TYR A 89 9.50 -1.14 -21.93
CA TYR A 89 8.87 -1.37 -20.63
C TYR A 89 8.20 -0.12 -20.07
N PHE A 90 8.89 1.04 -20.10
CA PHE A 90 8.33 2.31 -19.62
C PHE A 90 7.23 2.89 -20.52
N ARG A 91 7.24 2.57 -21.82
CA ARG A 91 6.14 2.94 -22.73
C ARG A 91 4.86 2.18 -22.41
N ASP A 92 4.98 0.89 -22.11
CA ASP A 92 3.84 0.01 -21.84
C ASP A 92 3.33 0.10 -20.39
N HIS A 93 4.17 0.63 -19.49
CA HIS A 93 3.85 0.86 -18.07
C HIS A 93 4.11 2.33 -17.69
N PRO A 94 3.34 3.28 -18.27
CA PRO A 94 3.47 4.70 -17.93
C PRO A 94 3.09 4.92 -16.46
N GLN A 95 3.88 5.74 -15.75
CA GLN A 95 3.63 6.11 -14.35
C GLN A 95 2.49 7.13 -14.22
#